data_AF-A0A7C2K5U4-F1
#
_entry.id   AF-A0A7C2K5U4-F1
#
_cell.length_a   1.000
_cell.length_b   1.000
_cell.length_c   1.000
_cell.angle_alpha   90.00
_cell.angle_beta   90.00
_cell.angle_gamma   90.00
#
_symmetry.space_group_name_H-M   'P 1'
#
loop_
_entity.id
_entity.type
_entity.pdbx_description
1 polymer ?
#
loop_
_entity_poly.entity_id
_entity_poly.type
_entity_poly.pdbx_seq_one_letter_code
_entity_poly.pdbx_strand_id
1 'polypeptide(L)'
;LAGTLVLLGAADVPWQFYEFAKRMRMTREELKDEFKETEGRPEVKSRIRQIQQQAARKRMIQEVPRADVVVTNPSHYAVALKYAEGRMSAPQVVAKGTDLMAMQMRTIAEENGVPILAAPPLARALYASTRLGDEVPAALYMAVAQVLTWVYRLRTASVNGAEPPPPPQPEVDPSLDPKTTE
;
A
#
# COMPACT_ATOMS: atom_id res chain seq x y z
N LEU A 1 61.43 51.28 21.36
CA LEU A 1 60.54 50.33 22.06
C LEU A 1 59.10 50.38 21.51
N ALA A 2 58.44 51.54 21.42
CA ALA A 2 57.08 51.64 20.87
C ALA A 2 56.95 51.28 19.37
N GLY A 3 57.88 51.71 18.50
CA GLY A 3 57.83 51.40 17.07
C GLY A 3 58.06 49.91 16.72
N THR A 4 58.75 49.18 17.59
CA THR A 4 59.03 47.74 17.42
C THR A 4 57.79 46.88 17.68
N LEU A 5 56.95 47.29 18.64
CA LEU A 5 55.67 46.64 18.95
C LEU A 5 54.63 46.83 17.84
N VAL A 6 54.61 48.02 17.21
CA VAL A 6 53.70 48.32 16.09
C VAL A 6 54.05 47.50 14.84
N LEU A 7 55.35 47.33 14.56
CA LEU A 7 55.82 46.50 13.43
C LEU A 7 55.51 45.01 13.60
N LEU A 8 55.65 44.48 14.83
CA LEU A 8 55.29 43.09 15.12
C LEU A 8 53.77 42.86 15.04
N GLY A 9 52.97 43.78 15.58
CA GLY A 9 51.50 43.70 15.50
C GLY A 9 50.95 43.81 14.07
N ALA A 10 51.58 44.62 13.21
CA ALA A 10 51.16 44.76 11.81
C ALA A 10 51.41 43.50 10.97
N ALA A 11 52.40 42.68 11.34
CA ALA A 11 52.69 41.41 10.67
C ALA A 11 51.81 40.24 11.17
N ASP A 12 51.31 40.31 12.41
CA ASP A 12 50.51 39.24 13.02
C ASP A 12 49.05 39.21 12.49
N VAL A 13 48.47 40.38 12.20
CA VAL A 13 47.06 40.48 11.75
C VAL A 13 46.81 39.78 10.40
N PRO A 14 47.64 39.95 9.35
CA PRO A 14 47.46 39.23 8.09
C PRO A 14 47.59 37.71 8.25
N TRP A 15 48.50 37.27 9.13
CA TRP A 15 48.72 35.86 9.39
C TRP A 15 47.53 35.22 10.12
N GLN A 16 46.97 35.91 11.12
CA GLN A 16 45.75 35.48 11.80
C GLN A 16 44.56 35.39 10.84
N PHE A 17 44.38 36.37 9.95
CA PHE A 17 43.32 36.33 8.94
C PHE A 17 43.48 35.17 7.96
N TYR A 18 44.70 34.92 7.48
CA TYR A 18 44.99 33.80 6.58
C TYR A 18 44.66 32.46 7.24
N GLU A 19 45.09 32.29 8.49
CA GLU A 19 44.93 31.00 9.16
C GLU A 19 43.50 30.78 9.67
N PHE A 20 42.77 31.84 9.99
CA PHE A 20 41.33 31.79 10.23
C PHE A 20 40.56 31.42 8.96
N ALA A 21 40.87 32.04 7.82
CA ALA A 21 40.27 31.72 6.53
C ALA A 21 40.59 30.29 6.07
N LYS A 22 41.78 29.78 6.39
CA LYS A 22 42.18 28.40 6.10
C LYS A 22 41.44 27.39 6.98
N ARG A 23 41.19 27.70 8.26
CA ARG A 23 40.42 26.84 9.18
C ARG A 23 38.93 26.79 8.86
N MET A 24 38.37 27.82 8.22
CA MET A 24 36.97 27.83 7.76
C MET A 24 36.77 27.12 6.41
N ARG A 25 37.83 26.60 5.78
CA ARG A 25 37.68 25.81 4.56
C ARG A 25 37.28 24.40 4.93
N MET A 26 36.06 24.02 4.55
CA MET A 26 35.65 22.63 4.57
C MET A 26 36.54 21.82 3.62
N THR A 27 37.01 20.67 4.09
CA THR A 27 37.71 19.71 3.25
C THR A 27 36.72 19.07 2.27
N ARG A 28 37.24 18.51 1.16
CA ARG A 28 36.40 17.75 0.22
C ARG A 28 35.71 16.55 0.88
N GLU A 29 36.30 16.04 1.95
CA GLU A 29 35.78 14.92 2.73
C GLU A 29 34.63 15.37 3.63
N GLU A 30 34.78 16.50 4.34
CA GLU A 30 33.71 17.13 5.13
C GLU A 30 32.52 17.54 4.27
N LEU A 31 32.74 18.16 3.10
CA LEU A 31 31.66 18.45 2.15
C LEU A 31 30.93 17.17 1.73
N LYS A 32 31.66 16.09 1.46
CA LYS A 32 31.06 14.82 1.01
C LYS A 32 30.28 14.14 2.13
N ASP A 33 30.71 14.27 3.38
CA ASP A 33 30.01 13.73 4.53
C ASP A 33 28.79 14.58 4.92
N GLU A 34 28.88 15.92 4.81
CA GLU A 34 27.75 16.83 4.98
C GLU A 34 26.67 16.60 3.90
N PHE A 35 27.07 16.32 2.65
CA PHE A 35 26.15 15.89 1.58
C PHE A 35 25.44 14.57 1.92
N LYS A 36 26.15 13.59 2.52
CA LYS A 36 25.55 12.32 2.96
C LYS A 36 24.61 12.50 4.16
N GLU A 37 24.89 13.44 5.06
CA GLU A 37 24.02 13.76 6.19
C GLU A 37 22.79 14.56 5.77
N THR A 38 22.92 15.51 4.84
CA THR A 38 21.84 16.36 4.37
C THR A 38 20.82 15.60 3.51
N GLU A 39 21.28 14.70 2.63
CA GLU A 39 20.38 13.86 1.81
C GLU A 39 19.97 12.55 2.50
N GLY A 40 20.67 12.17 3.56
CA GLY A 40 20.55 10.87 4.23
C GLY A 40 21.10 9.72 3.39
N ARG A 41 21.71 8.73 4.05
CA ARG A 41 22.26 7.54 3.36
C ARG A 41 21.16 6.85 2.52
N PRO A 42 21.37 6.61 1.21
CA PRO A 42 20.38 5.96 0.34
C PRO A 42 19.88 4.62 0.88
N GLU A 43 20.75 3.86 1.54
CA GLU A 43 20.44 2.60 2.21
C GLU A 43 19.41 2.77 3.33
N VAL A 44 19.53 3.82 4.13
CA VAL A 44 18.60 4.15 5.22
C VAL A 44 17.25 4.53 4.64
N LYS A 45 17.22 5.37 3.60
CA LYS A 45 15.98 5.74 2.89
C LYS A 45 15.28 4.53 2.27
N SER A 46 16.04 3.63 1.63
CA SER A 46 15.51 2.38 1.08
C SER A 46 14.93 1.48 2.17
N ARG A 47 15.64 1.31 3.29
CA ARG A 47 15.17 0.53 4.44
C ARG A 47 13.90 1.13 5.07
N ILE A 48 13.83 2.45 5.23
CA ILE A 48 12.62 3.13 5.73
C ILE A 48 11.43 2.84 4.79
N ARG A 49 11.62 2.98 3.48
CA ARG A 49 10.58 2.68 2.49
C ARG A 49 10.14 1.22 2.54
N GLN A 50 11.07 0.26 2.69
CA GLN A 50 10.75 -1.15 2.85
C GLN A 50 9.90 -1.41 4.11
N ILE A 51 10.29 -0.83 5.25
CA ILE A 51 9.54 -0.96 6.51
C ILE A 51 8.14 -0.36 6.38
N GLN A 52 8.02 0.83 5.76
CA GLN A 52 6.73 1.46 5.50
C GLN A 52 5.82 0.60 4.62
N GLN A 53 6.36 0.01 3.55
CA GLN A 53 5.62 -0.91 2.68
C GLN A 53 5.18 -2.19 3.43
N GLN A 54 6.06 -2.78 4.24
CA GLN A 54 5.73 -3.95 5.06
C GLN A 54 4.62 -3.62 6.08
N ALA A 55 4.70 -2.48 6.76
CA ALA A 55 3.67 -2.02 7.68
C ALA A 55 2.34 -1.78 6.96
N ALA A 56 2.35 -1.19 5.76
CA ALA A 56 1.15 -1.00 4.95
C ALA A 56 0.51 -2.34 4.53
N ARG A 57 1.31 -3.30 4.06
CA ARG A 57 0.85 -4.65 3.72
C ARG A 57 0.25 -5.37 4.92
N LYS A 58 0.90 -5.27 6.09
CA LYS A 58 0.41 -5.87 7.33
C LYS A 58 -0.96 -5.30 7.72
N ARG A 59 -1.13 -3.99 7.67
CA ARG A 59 -2.42 -3.32 7.93
C ARG A 59 -3.50 -3.77 6.95
N MET A 60 -3.18 -3.84 5.66
CA MET A 60 -4.12 -4.32 4.64
C MET A 60 -4.58 -5.76 4.93
N ILE A 61 -3.64 -6.66 5.24
CA ILE A 61 -3.95 -8.06 5.57
C ILE A 61 -4.84 -8.17 6.81
N GLN A 62 -4.64 -7.31 7.82
CA GLN A 62 -5.46 -7.29 9.04
C GLN A 62 -6.93 -6.91 8.78
N GLU A 63 -7.26 -6.35 7.63
CA GLU A 63 -8.65 -6.05 7.25
C GLU A 63 -9.35 -7.24 6.57
N VAL A 64 -8.63 -8.26 6.11
CA VAL A 64 -9.23 -9.45 5.46
C VAL A 64 -10.22 -10.16 6.37
N PRO A 65 -9.94 -10.44 7.66
CA PRO A 65 -10.91 -11.05 8.57
C PRO A 65 -12.19 -10.24 8.79
N ARG A 66 -12.18 -8.94 8.46
CA ARG A 66 -13.32 -8.02 8.63
C ARG A 66 -14.08 -7.78 7.33
N ALA A 67 -13.67 -8.42 6.25
CA ALA A 67 -14.34 -8.36 4.96
C ALA A 67 -15.61 -9.23 4.97
N ASP A 68 -16.59 -8.86 4.15
CA ASP A 68 -17.79 -9.67 3.97
C ASP A 68 -17.55 -10.80 2.97
N VAL A 69 -16.63 -10.60 2.02
CA VAL A 69 -16.28 -11.58 0.99
C VAL A 69 -14.91 -11.32 0.40
N VAL A 70 -14.23 -12.39 -0.05
CA VAL A 70 -13.02 -12.31 -0.88
C VAL A 70 -13.31 -12.87 -2.27
N VAL A 71 -13.21 -12.01 -3.28
CA VAL A 71 -13.36 -12.36 -4.69
C VAL A 71 -12.00 -12.72 -5.27
N THR A 72 -11.90 -13.85 -5.96
CA THR A 72 -10.63 -14.40 -6.44
C THR A 72 -10.63 -14.71 -7.93
N ASN A 73 -9.48 -14.49 -8.56
CA ASN A 73 -9.08 -15.16 -9.80
C ASN A 73 -8.01 -16.17 -9.38
N PRO A 74 -8.24 -17.50 -9.55
CA PRO A 74 -7.33 -18.52 -9.05
C PRO A 74 -5.86 -18.20 -9.32
N SER A 75 -5.02 -18.47 -8.33
CA SER A 75 -3.57 -18.19 -8.25
C SER A 75 -3.09 -16.76 -8.47
N HIS A 76 -3.91 -15.83 -8.98
CA HIS A 76 -3.42 -14.54 -9.50
C HIS A 76 -3.95 -13.32 -8.77
N TYR A 77 -5.24 -13.26 -8.42
CA TYR A 77 -5.83 -12.06 -7.81
C TYR A 77 -6.74 -12.42 -6.64
N ALA A 78 -6.69 -11.62 -5.59
CA ALA A 78 -7.68 -11.61 -4.52
C ALA A 78 -8.06 -10.16 -4.17
N VAL A 79 -9.36 -9.91 -4.02
CA VAL A 79 -9.92 -8.63 -3.63
C VAL A 79 -10.93 -8.87 -2.51
N ALA A 80 -10.70 -8.28 -1.34
CA ALA A 80 -11.61 -8.35 -0.20
C ALA A 80 -12.53 -7.12 -0.21
N LEU A 81 -13.82 -7.38 -0.12
CA LEU A 81 -14.88 -6.37 -0.13
C LEU A 81 -15.55 -6.28 1.24
N LYS A 82 -15.90 -5.06 1.63
CA LYS A 82 -16.67 -4.78 2.83
C LYS A 82 -17.83 -3.87 2.50
N TYR A 83 -19.00 -4.16 3.04
CA TYR A 83 -20.19 -3.36 2.86
C TYR A 83 -20.96 -3.23 4.17
N ALA A 84 -21.13 -1.98 4.62
CA ALA A 84 -21.98 -1.67 5.76
C ALA A 84 -23.27 -1.03 5.27
N GLU A 85 -24.34 -1.82 5.27
CA GLU A 85 -25.68 -1.37 4.90
C GLU A 85 -26.10 -0.13 5.72
N GLY A 86 -26.71 0.84 5.06
CA GLY A 86 -27.16 2.10 5.67
C GLY A 86 -26.05 3.10 6.02
N ARG A 87 -24.77 2.76 5.85
CA ARG A 87 -23.62 3.67 6.10
C ARG A 87 -22.76 3.95 4.87
N MET A 88 -22.71 3.02 3.93
CA MET A 88 -21.87 3.12 2.74
C MET A 88 -22.72 3.28 1.48
N SER A 89 -22.30 4.15 0.57
CA SER A 89 -22.96 4.34 -0.73
C SER A 89 -22.67 3.17 -1.67
N ALA A 90 -21.49 2.57 -1.55
CA ALA A 90 -21.11 1.36 -2.27
C ALA A 90 -20.14 0.49 -1.45
N PRO A 91 -19.99 -0.79 -1.80
CA PRO A 91 -18.99 -1.67 -1.18
C PRO A 91 -17.57 -1.12 -1.37
N GLN A 92 -16.75 -1.24 -0.33
CA GLN A 92 -15.37 -0.74 -0.31
C GLN A 92 -14.36 -1.89 -0.48
N VAL A 93 -13.28 -1.63 -1.21
CA VAL A 93 -12.13 -2.55 -1.31
C VAL A 93 -11.20 -2.36 -0.11
N VAL A 94 -11.24 -3.30 0.83
CA VAL A 94 -10.45 -3.20 2.08
C VAL A 94 -9.08 -3.87 1.97
N ALA A 95 -8.95 -4.88 1.11
CA ALA A 95 -7.67 -5.50 0.78
C ALA A 95 -7.66 -5.96 -0.67
N LYS A 96 -6.50 -5.90 -1.33
CA LYS A 96 -6.31 -6.48 -2.66
C LYS A 96 -4.85 -6.89 -2.85
N GLY A 97 -4.62 -7.95 -3.61
CA GLY A 97 -3.27 -8.45 -3.85
C GLY A 97 -3.20 -9.41 -5.03
N THR A 98 -1.98 -9.64 -5.50
CA THR A 98 -1.66 -10.63 -6.52
C THR A 98 -0.79 -11.75 -5.98
N ASP A 99 -0.78 -12.88 -6.67
CA ASP A 99 0.16 -14.00 -6.48
C ASP A 99 0.30 -14.42 -5.01
N LEU A 100 1.48 -14.24 -4.40
CA LEU A 100 1.74 -14.54 -2.99
C LEU A 100 0.78 -13.85 -2.03
N MET A 101 0.46 -12.58 -2.28
CA MET A 101 -0.48 -11.83 -1.44
C MET A 101 -1.90 -12.37 -1.61
N ALA A 102 -2.29 -12.75 -2.83
CA ALA A 102 -3.58 -13.35 -3.09
C ALA A 102 -3.72 -14.71 -2.38
N MET A 103 -2.67 -15.54 -2.39
CA MET A 103 -2.64 -16.79 -1.63
C MET A 103 -2.76 -16.55 -0.13
N GLN A 104 -2.01 -15.59 0.42
CA GLN A 104 -2.08 -15.25 1.83
C GLN A 104 -3.48 -14.75 2.23
N MET A 105 -4.11 -13.89 1.43
CA MET A 105 -5.46 -13.40 1.67
C MET A 105 -6.49 -14.54 1.70
N ARG A 106 -6.35 -15.52 0.82
CA ARG A 106 -7.22 -16.71 0.80
C ARG A 106 -7.07 -17.54 2.07
N THR A 107 -5.84 -17.84 2.48
CA THR A 107 -5.59 -18.60 3.71
C THR A 107 -6.20 -17.89 4.92
N ILE A 108 -6.02 -16.57 5.03
CA ILE A 108 -6.58 -15.80 6.15
C ILE A 108 -8.11 -15.76 6.09
N ALA A 109 -8.70 -15.64 4.91
CA ALA A 109 -10.14 -15.69 4.74
C ALA A 109 -10.72 -17.06 5.15
N GLU A 110 -10.08 -18.16 4.73
CA GLU A 110 -10.44 -19.53 5.12
C GLU A 110 -10.36 -19.71 6.65
N GLU A 111 -9.26 -19.27 7.27
CA GLU A 111 -9.04 -19.34 8.73
C GLU A 111 -10.07 -18.55 9.55
N ASN A 112 -10.61 -17.46 9.00
CA ASN A 112 -11.54 -16.57 9.69
C ASN A 112 -13.01 -16.78 9.24
N GLY A 113 -13.28 -17.77 8.40
CA GLY A 113 -14.63 -18.05 7.91
C GLY A 113 -15.21 -16.96 7.00
N VAL A 114 -14.35 -16.17 6.36
CA VAL A 114 -14.78 -15.16 5.36
C VAL A 114 -15.07 -15.90 4.05
N PRO A 115 -16.29 -15.77 3.48
CA PRO A 115 -16.64 -16.43 2.23
C PRO A 115 -15.69 -16.06 1.08
N ILE A 116 -15.26 -17.07 0.32
CA ILE A 116 -14.43 -16.90 -0.87
C ILE A 116 -15.26 -17.24 -2.11
N LEU A 117 -15.28 -16.32 -3.08
CA LEU A 117 -15.91 -16.54 -4.38
C LEU A 117 -14.86 -16.54 -5.49
N ALA A 118 -14.83 -17.58 -6.29
CA ALA A 118 -14.04 -17.62 -7.52
C ALA A 118 -14.82 -16.95 -8.66
N ALA A 119 -14.46 -15.71 -8.98
CA ALA A 119 -15.04 -14.96 -10.11
C ALA A 119 -13.91 -14.25 -10.85
N PRO A 120 -13.19 -14.95 -11.75
CA PRO A 120 -11.98 -14.43 -12.40
C PRO A 120 -12.15 -13.08 -13.12
N PRO A 121 -13.22 -12.84 -13.92
CA PRO A 121 -13.42 -11.55 -14.58
C PRO A 121 -13.61 -10.41 -13.58
N LEU A 122 -14.45 -10.63 -12.57
CA LEU A 122 -14.73 -9.64 -11.52
C LEU A 122 -13.49 -9.33 -10.69
N ALA A 123 -12.71 -10.34 -10.30
CA ALA A 123 -11.48 -10.15 -9.54
C ALA A 123 -10.46 -9.29 -10.31
N ARG A 124 -10.30 -9.52 -11.62
CA ARG A 124 -9.41 -8.70 -12.47
C ARG A 124 -9.92 -7.27 -12.61
N ALA A 125 -11.22 -7.11 -12.92
CA ALA A 125 -11.84 -5.80 -13.07
C ALA A 125 -11.74 -4.98 -11.78
N LEU A 126 -12.06 -5.57 -10.63
CA LEU A 126 -11.92 -4.92 -9.32
C LEU A 126 -10.46 -4.54 -9.05
N TYR A 127 -9.52 -5.45 -9.27
CA TYR A 127 -8.11 -5.18 -9.01
C TYR A 127 -7.56 -4.02 -9.84
N ALA A 128 -7.96 -3.93 -11.11
CA ALA A 128 -7.50 -2.91 -12.05
C ALA A 128 -8.18 -1.55 -11.84
N SER A 129 -9.48 -1.53 -11.52
CA SER A 129 -10.30 -0.31 -11.50
C SER A 129 -10.41 0.41 -10.15
N THR A 130 -9.94 -0.20 -9.04
CA THR A 130 -10.07 0.36 -7.69
C THR A 130 -8.73 0.47 -6.96
N ARG A 131 -8.59 1.37 -5.98
CA ARG A 131 -7.46 1.33 -5.02
C ARG A 131 -7.94 0.83 -3.66
N LEU A 132 -6.98 0.59 -2.77
CA LEU A 132 -7.28 0.23 -1.38
C LEU A 132 -8.01 1.39 -0.69
N GLY A 133 -9.14 1.08 -0.07
CA GLY A 133 -10.01 2.06 0.59
C GLY A 133 -10.99 2.76 -0.35
N ASP A 134 -10.94 2.53 -1.66
CA ASP A 134 -11.90 3.11 -2.59
C ASP A 134 -13.20 2.29 -2.59
N GLU A 135 -14.31 2.99 -2.85
CA GLU A 135 -15.56 2.34 -3.21
C GLU A 135 -15.47 1.70 -4.61
N VAL A 136 -16.22 0.63 -4.82
CA VAL A 136 -16.32 -0.02 -6.13
C VAL A 136 -16.86 0.99 -7.17
N PRO A 137 -16.45 0.93 -8.45
CA PRO A 137 -16.97 1.82 -9.47
C PRO A 137 -18.39 1.40 -9.87
N ALA A 138 -19.22 2.37 -10.28
CA ALA A 138 -20.61 2.12 -10.65
C ALA A 138 -20.79 1.02 -11.70
N ALA A 139 -19.84 0.89 -12.64
CA ALA A 139 -19.85 -0.12 -13.68
C ALA A 139 -19.79 -1.57 -13.14
N LEU A 140 -19.29 -1.78 -11.92
CA LEU A 140 -19.19 -3.09 -11.27
C LEU A 140 -20.26 -3.32 -10.20
N TYR A 141 -21.19 -2.38 -9.98
CA TYR A 141 -22.20 -2.48 -8.93
C TYR A 141 -23.08 -3.71 -9.08
N MET A 142 -23.56 -4.00 -10.28
CA MET A 142 -24.42 -5.15 -10.51
C MET A 142 -23.71 -6.47 -10.18
N ALA A 143 -22.48 -6.64 -10.64
CA ALA A 143 -21.68 -7.83 -10.37
C ALA A 143 -21.43 -7.98 -8.87
N VAL A 144 -21.03 -6.90 -8.18
CA VAL A 144 -20.78 -6.94 -6.73
C VAL A 144 -22.05 -7.15 -5.92
N ALA A 145 -23.19 -6.59 -6.33
CA ALA A 145 -24.48 -6.82 -5.67
C ALA A 145 -24.89 -8.29 -5.70
N GLN A 146 -24.63 -9.00 -6.81
CA GLN A 146 -24.86 -10.44 -6.89
C GLN A 146 -23.98 -11.21 -5.89
N VAL A 147 -22.70 -10.82 -5.75
CA VAL A 147 -21.79 -11.42 -4.76
C VAL A 147 -22.31 -11.20 -3.34
N LEU A 148 -22.66 -9.96 -2.98
CA LEU A 148 -23.16 -9.64 -1.63
C LEU A 148 -24.49 -10.34 -1.34
N THR A 149 -25.37 -10.46 -2.33
CA THR A 149 -26.62 -11.22 -2.21
C THR A 149 -26.34 -12.69 -1.91
N TRP A 150 -25.35 -13.29 -2.58
CA TRP A 150 -24.94 -14.66 -2.30
C TRP A 150 -24.38 -14.82 -0.88
N VAL A 151 -23.51 -13.90 -0.44
CA VAL A 151 -22.99 -13.89 0.94
C VAL A 151 -24.11 -13.81 1.97
N TYR A 152 -25.10 -12.94 1.75
CA TYR A 152 -26.26 -12.80 2.61
C TYR A 152 -27.07 -14.10 2.70
N ARG A 153 -27.32 -14.74 1.55
CA ARG A 153 -28.00 -16.04 1.50
C ARG A 153 -27.19 -17.14 2.18
N LEU A 154 -25.87 -17.15 2.03
CA LEU A 154 -24.97 -18.12 2.67
C LEU A 154 -25.03 -17.99 4.20
N ARG A 155 -24.97 -16.76 4.71
CA ARG A 155 -25.11 -16.47 6.15
C ARG A 155 -26.49 -16.92 6.68
N THR A 156 -27.55 -16.62 5.92
CA THR A 156 -28.92 -16.99 6.29
C THR A 156 -29.12 -18.51 6.28
N ALA A 157 -28.58 -19.21 5.27
CA ALA A 157 -28.64 -20.67 5.19
C ALA A 157 -27.90 -21.33 6.35
N SER A 158 -26.72 -20.81 6.71
CA SER A 158 -25.95 -21.30 7.86
C SER A 158 -26.69 -21.15 9.19
N VAL A 159 -27.53 -20.12 9.36
CA VAL A 159 -28.31 -19.91 10.58
C VAL A 159 -29.54 -20.83 10.61
N ASN A 160 -30.21 -20.99 9.47
CA ASN A 160 -31.47 -21.73 9.39
C ASN A 160 -31.29 -23.24 9.12
N GLY A 161 -30.05 -23.72 8.98
CA GLY A 161 -29.74 -25.11 8.61
C GLY A 161 -30.18 -25.47 7.19
N ALA A 162 -30.38 -24.48 6.33
CA ALA A 162 -30.77 -24.69 4.93
C ALA A 162 -29.54 -25.03 4.08
N GLU A 163 -29.78 -25.64 2.91
CA GLU A 163 -28.72 -25.93 1.94
C GLU A 163 -28.03 -24.62 1.48
N PRO A 164 -26.69 -24.57 1.42
CA PRO A 164 -25.99 -23.38 0.98
C PRO A 164 -26.31 -23.07 -0.49
N PRO A 165 -26.55 -21.80 -0.84
CA PRO A 165 -26.85 -21.42 -2.22
C PRO A 165 -25.63 -21.68 -3.13
N PRO A 166 -25.85 -22.10 -4.39
CA PRO A 166 -24.76 -22.25 -5.34
C PRO A 166 -24.04 -20.90 -5.55
N PRO A 167 -22.71 -20.92 -5.79
CA PRO A 167 -21.96 -19.70 -6.06
C PRO A 167 -22.46 -19.02 -7.35
N PRO A 168 -22.65 -17.69 -7.34
CA PRO A 168 -23.05 -16.96 -8.53
C PRO A 168 -21.90 -16.91 -9.54
N GLN A 169 -22.24 -16.62 -10.79
CA GLN A 169 -21.29 -16.23 -11.82
C GLN A 169 -21.57 -14.78 -12.21
N PRO A 170 -21.00 -13.80 -11.49
CA PRO A 170 -21.27 -12.39 -11.78
C PRO A 170 -20.82 -12.04 -13.19
N GLU A 171 -21.76 -11.58 -14.01
CA GLU A 171 -21.46 -11.06 -15.34
C GLU A 171 -20.76 -9.71 -15.20
N VAL A 172 -19.62 -9.58 -15.86
CA VAL A 172 -18.83 -8.34 -15.94
C VAL A 172 -18.77 -7.96 -17.41
N ASP A 173 -19.04 -6.69 -17.71
CA ASP A 173 -18.89 -6.16 -19.06
C ASP A 173 -17.46 -6.44 -19.55
N PRO A 174 -17.29 -7.11 -20.72
CA PRO A 174 -15.98 -7.43 -21.28
C PRO A 174 -15.02 -6.25 -21.38
N SER A 175 -15.53 -5.03 -21.57
CA SER A 175 -14.72 -3.81 -21.65
C SER A 175 -14.05 -3.41 -20.33
N LEU A 176 -14.53 -3.96 -19.20
CA LEU A 176 -13.99 -3.70 -17.86
C LEU A 176 -12.99 -4.79 -17.43
N ASP A 177 -12.91 -5.90 -18.17
CA ASP A 177 -11.95 -6.96 -17.91
C ASP A 177 -10.65 -6.69 -18.69
N PRO A 178 -9.53 -6.43 -17.99
CA PRO A 178 -8.24 -6.19 -18.64
C PRO A 178 -7.82 -7.33 -19.58
N LYS A 179 -8.25 -8.57 -19.32
CA LYS A 179 -7.89 -9.72 -20.16
C LYS A 179 -8.63 -9.74 -21.51
N THR A 180 -9.78 -9.08 -21.60
CA THR A 180 -10.63 -9.10 -22.82
C THR A 180 -10.39 -7.88 -23.71
N THR A 181 -9.59 -6.92 -23.24
CA THR A 181 -9.26 -5.68 -23.95
C THR A 181 -7.99 -5.79 -24.82
N GLU A 182 -7.34 -6.97 -24.83
CA GLU A 182 -6.14 -7.28 -25.64
C GLU A 182 -6.48 -8.08 -26.91
#